data_AF-A0A3M4AP34-F1
#
_entry.id   AF-A0A3M4AP34-F1
#
_cell.length_a   1.000
_cell.length_b   1.000
_cell.length_c   1.000
_cell.angle_alpha   90.00
_cell.angle_beta   90.00
_cell.angle_gamma   90.00
#
_symmetry.space_group_name_H-M   'P 1'
#
loop_
_entity.id
_entity.type
_entity.pdbx_description
1 polymer ?
#
loop_
_entity_poly.entity_id
_entity_poly.type
_entity_poly.pdbx_seq_one_letter_code
_entity_poly.pdbx_strand_id
1 'polypeptide(L)'
;MTNKHVKYITLNDSRVIASGELDLGGKRIRLCEFDFSEFSTVQRKVIFGWARGRDKIKYGETFESTLLSKKKITFTASTDSLGASIDLDGKRITLDLEAMPAGNYTLELTIFLDKPLKTLGEVPDHIKPLLQYSQILNVMAVIEKQLTPKALPTLHAGPVYDGAGRLGFFLADIDKMDAIITEASNTEIIDLQKEFCETEIANELFEAGVLILVWGMTPWQYYIYGLSESSDVNLIPSVKKPQFRGQYKIHNDIKKLSVVPGEQLLNWPLCREQNWPKIDLLGDGESVEVNVHLRAFDPIDGEFGPALAIVTVHRVDEAPLIEPLLVVDIESVDIDPGY
;
A
#
# COMPACT_ATOMS: atom_id res chain seq x y z
N MET A 1 16.08 -4.24 26.70
CA MET A 1 14.98 -4.55 25.76
C MET A 1 14.46 -3.21 25.27
N THR A 2 14.72 -2.85 24.02
CA THR A 2 14.17 -1.62 23.42
C THR A 2 12.65 -1.77 23.36
N ASN A 3 11.90 -0.92 24.06
CA ASN A 3 10.45 -0.82 23.90
C ASN A 3 10.17 -0.49 22.43
N LYS A 4 9.78 -1.50 21.64
CA LYS A 4 9.33 -1.30 20.27
C LYS A 4 7.85 -0.91 20.31
N HIS A 5 7.48 0.09 19.53
CA HIS A 5 6.07 0.42 19.23
C HIS A 5 5.83 0.19 17.75
N VAL A 6 4.58 -0.09 17.39
CA VAL A 6 4.18 -0.34 16.00
C VAL A 6 3.17 0.71 15.55
N LYS A 7 3.35 1.21 14.33
CA LYS A 7 2.36 2.10 13.69
C LYS A 7 1.29 1.33 12.92
N TYR A 8 1.61 0.12 12.51
CA TYR A 8 0.72 -0.73 11.72
C TYR A 8 0.71 -2.15 12.28
N ILE A 9 -0.48 -2.70 12.41
CA ILE A 9 -0.75 -4.09 12.79
C ILE A 9 -1.49 -4.73 11.61
N THR A 10 -1.03 -5.91 11.19
CA THR A 10 -1.62 -6.68 10.08
C THR A 10 -2.15 -7.98 10.65
N LEU A 11 -3.45 -8.24 10.58
CA LEU A 11 -4.04 -9.49 11.06
C LEU A 11 -4.86 -10.19 9.98
N ASN A 12 -4.91 -11.52 10.04
CA ASN A 12 -5.76 -12.32 9.16
C ASN A 12 -7.24 -12.36 9.61
N ASP A 13 -7.59 -11.65 10.68
CA ASP A 13 -8.94 -11.62 11.24
C ASP A 13 -9.35 -10.22 11.78
N SER A 14 -10.17 -9.53 10.99
CA SER A 14 -10.79 -8.24 11.31
C SER A 14 -11.63 -8.26 12.58
N ARG A 15 -12.22 -9.40 12.94
CA ARG A 15 -13.08 -9.51 14.12
C ARG A 15 -12.30 -9.25 15.40
N VAL A 16 -11.00 -9.55 15.41
CA VAL A 16 -10.15 -9.30 16.58
C VAL A 16 -9.83 -7.81 16.75
N ILE A 17 -9.65 -7.07 15.65
CA ILE A 17 -9.58 -5.60 15.73
C ILE A 17 -10.92 -5.04 16.19
N ALA A 18 -12.04 -5.51 15.62
CA ALA A 18 -13.36 -5.00 15.94
C ALA A 18 -13.77 -5.24 17.42
N SER A 19 -13.26 -6.31 18.04
CA SER A 19 -13.49 -6.61 19.47
C SER A 19 -12.43 -6.03 20.41
N GLY A 20 -11.38 -5.41 19.88
CA GLY A 20 -10.25 -4.87 20.63
C GLY A 20 -10.59 -3.65 21.50
N GLU A 21 -9.64 -3.28 22.37
CA GLU A 21 -9.73 -2.11 23.25
C GLU A 21 -8.49 -1.23 23.12
N LEU A 22 -8.68 0.05 22.83
CA LEU A 22 -7.61 1.06 22.88
C LEU A 22 -7.45 1.58 24.30
N ASP A 23 -6.24 1.51 24.83
CA ASP A 23 -5.82 2.20 26.05
C ASP A 23 -5.05 3.46 25.67
N LEU A 24 -5.72 4.60 25.80
CA LEU A 24 -5.22 5.93 25.50
C LEU A 24 -4.91 6.64 26.81
N GLY A 25 -3.91 6.12 27.50
CA GLY A 25 -3.43 6.75 28.71
C GLY A 25 -4.33 6.59 29.93
N GLY A 26 -4.88 5.40 30.14
CA GLY A 26 -5.83 5.08 31.20
C GLY A 26 -7.28 5.26 30.77
N LYS A 27 -7.55 5.93 29.64
CA LYS A 27 -8.87 5.91 29.01
C LYS A 27 -8.97 4.70 28.07
N ARG A 28 -9.83 3.76 28.46
CA ARG A 28 -10.19 2.61 27.64
C ARG A 28 -11.35 2.96 26.69
N ILE A 29 -11.17 2.65 25.41
CA ILE A 29 -12.17 2.82 24.35
C ILE A 29 -12.30 1.51 23.62
N ARG A 30 -13.50 0.91 23.64
CA ARG A 30 -13.75 -0.35 22.94
C ARG A 30 -13.99 -0.10 21.47
N LEU A 31 -13.34 -0.88 20.61
CA LEU A 31 -13.44 -0.73 19.16
C LEU A 31 -14.81 -1.18 18.62
N CYS A 32 -15.56 -1.99 19.37
CA CYS A 32 -16.93 -2.36 19.04
C CYS A 32 -17.91 -1.16 19.09
N GLU A 33 -17.50 -0.02 19.63
CA GLU A 33 -18.26 1.23 19.57
C GLU A 33 -18.20 1.87 18.17
N PHE A 34 -17.31 1.41 17.29
CA PHE A 34 -17.19 1.85 15.91
C PHE A 34 -17.89 0.84 14.99
N ASP A 35 -18.47 1.34 13.89
CA ASP A 35 -19.16 0.47 12.93
C ASP A 35 -18.15 -0.17 11.98
N PHE A 36 -17.80 -1.43 12.24
CA PHE A 36 -16.96 -2.25 11.35
C PHE A 36 -17.79 -2.91 10.23
N SER A 37 -19.06 -2.51 10.05
CA SER A 37 -20.03 -3.17 9.17
C SER A 37 -20.14 -4.67 9.53
N GLU A 38 -20.33 -5.53 8.53
CA GLU A 38 -20.35 -6.98 8.70
C GLU A 38 -19.02 -7.56 9.21
N PHE A 39 -17.90 -6.83 9.09
CA PHE A 39 -16.55 -7.32 9.43
C PHE A 39 -16.25 -7.41 10.93
N SER A 40 -17.24 -7.04 11.76
CA SER A 40 -17.30 -7.38 13.18
C SER A 40 -17.67 -8.86 13.43
N THR A 41 -18.32 -9.52 12.47
CA THR A 41 -18.77 -10.92 12.56
C THR A 41 -18.21 -11.81 11.44
N VAL A 42 -17.82 -11.20 10.31
CA VAL A 42 -17.19 -11.88 9.17
C VAL A 42 -15.67 -11.65 9.20
N GLN A 43 -14.90 -12.73 9.06
CA GLN A 43 -13.44 -12.66 8.99
C GLN A 43 -12.97 -12.02 7.68
N ARG A 44 -12.10 -11.01 7.79
CA ARG A 44 -11.29 -10.46 6.70
C ARG A 44 -9.87 -10.17 7.15
N LYS A 45 -8.94 -10.14 6.20
CA LYS A 45 -7.61 -9.55 6.42
C LYS A 45 -7.78 -8.07 6.78
N VAL A 46 -7.02 -7.59 7.76
CA VAL A 46 -7.11 -6.23 8.26
C VAL A 46 -5.74 -5.59 8.42
N ILE A 47 -5.64 -4.33 8.02
CA ILE A 47 -4.52 -3.44 8.32
C ILE A 47 -5.04 -2.39 9.29
N PHE A 48 -4.52 -2.37 10.51
CA PHE A 48 -4.81 -1.34 11.50
C PHE A 48 -3.63 -0.37 11.59
N GLY A 49 -3.85 0.90 11.24
CA GLY A 49 -2.89 1.99 11.35
C GLY A 49 -3.16 2.89 12.55
N TRP A 50 -2.09 3.41 13.15
CA TRP A 50 -2.12 4.37 14.26
C TRP A 50 -1.33 5.64 13.93
N ALA A 51 -1.95 6.80 14.16
CA ALA A 51 -1.32 8.09 14.02
C ALA A 51 -1.69 9.05 15.16
N ARG A 52 -0.68 9.67 15.78
CA ARG A 52 -0.85 10.82 16.67
C ARG A 52 -0.65 12.11 15.87
N GLY A 53 -1.74 12.78 15.55
CA GLY A 53 -1.77 13.96 14.69
C GLY A 53 -1.95 13.60 13.21
N ARG A 54 -2.81 14.34 12.51
CA ARG A 54 -2.98 14.18 11.06
C ARG A 54 -1.72 14.50 10.26
N ASP A 55 -0.84 15.35 10.78
CA ASP A 55 0.45 15.69 10.15
C ASP A 55 1.38 14.48 9.96
N LYS A 56 1.11 13.36 10.65
CA LYS A 56 1.82 12.10 10.48
C LYS A 56 1.26 11.20 9.36
N ILE A 57 0.14 11.61 8.75
CA ILE A 57 -0.47 10.93 7.61
C ILE A 57 -0.10 11.73 6.36
N LYS A 58 0.68 11.11 5.48
CA LYS A 58 1.21 11.75 4.28
C LYS A 58 0.57 11.21 3.00
N TYR A 59 0.10 9.96 3.02
CA TYR A 59 -0.50 9.27 1.88
C TYR A 59 -2.01 9.12 2.09
N GLY A 60 -2.76 9.33 1.02
CA GLY A 60 -4.22 9.17 1.00
C GLY A 60 -4.69 7.73 1.06
N GLU A 61 -5.99 7.58 0.89
CA GLU A 61 -6.70 6.31 0.85
C GLU A 61 -6.35 5.53 -0.43
N THR A 62 -6.40 4.20 -0.36
CA THR A 62 -6.20 3.33 -1.52
C THR A 62 -7.17 3.72 -2.64
N PHE A 63 -6.69 3.72 -3.89
CA PHE A 63 -7.48 4.01 -5.07
C PHE A 63 -8.77 3.17 -5.10
N GLU A 64 -9.92 3.84 -5.27
CA GLU A 64 -11.27 3.26 -5.22
C GLU A 64 -11.58 2.38 -4.00
N SER A 65 -10.95 2.66 -2.86
CA SER A 65 -11.37 2.09 -1.58
C SER A 65 -12.79 2.52 -1.21
N THR A 66 -13.55 1.60 -0.63
CA THR A 66 -14.94 1.88 -0.20
C THR A 66 -14.94 2.31 1.26
N LEU A 67 -15.32 3.56 1.55
CA LEU A 67 -15.55 4.02 2.92
C LEU A 67 -16.72 3.24 3.53
N LEU A 68 -16.46 2.50 4.61
CA LEU A 68 -17.48 1.80 5.37
C LEU A 68 -17.98 2.65 6.54
N SER A 69 -17.04 3.29 7.25
CA SER A 69 -17.35 3.99 8.49
C SER A 69 -16.33 5.06 8.81
N LYS A 70 -16.81 6.16 9.39
CA LYS A 70 -15.99 7.23 9.93
C LYS A 70 -16.64 7.76 11.18
N LYS A 71 -15.98 7.62 12.33
CA LYS A 71 -16.53 8.05 13.61
C LYS A 71 -15.48 8.72 14.47
N LYS A 72 -15.90 9.82 15.12
CA LYS A 72 -15.10 10.58 16.07
C LYS A 72 -15.63 10.39 17.48
N ILE A 73 -14.73 10.19 18.42
CA ILE A 73 -15.00 10.18 19.86
C ILE A 73 -14.13 11.26 20.51
N THR A 74 -14.73 12.07 21.37
CA THR A 74 -13.99 13.04 22.19
C THR A 74 -13.87 12.52 23.61
N PHE A 75 -12.70 12.69 24.22
CA PHE A 75 -12.48 12.35 25.62
C PHE A 75 -11.46 13.29 26.27
N THR A 76 -11.46 13.30 27.60
CA THR A 76 -10.53 14.08 28.40
C THR A 76 -9.56 13.13 29.10
N ALA A 77 -8.26 13.36 28.93
CA ALA A 77 -7.22 12.75 29.75
C ALA A 77 -6.98 13.64 30.98
N SER A 78 -7.31 13.12 32.16
CA SER A 78 -7.24 13.88 33.42
C SER A 78 -5.81 14.03 33.96
N THR A 79 -4.91 13.15 33.57
CA THR A 79 -3.50 13.13 33.98
C THR A 79 -2.63 12.81 32.78
N ASP A 80 -1.35 13.15 32.87
CA ASP A 80 -0.36 12.68 31.90
C ASP A 80 -0.29 11.15 31.93
N SER A 81 -0.13 10.55 30.76
CA SER A 81 -0.20 9.11 30.60
C SER A 81 1.00 8.52 29.87
N LEU A 82 1.14 7.20 29.93
CA LEU A 82 2.30 6.45 29.42
C LEU A 82 2.22 6.11 27.90
N GLY A 83 1.42 6.84 27.13
CA GLY A 83 1.31 6.65 25.67
C GLY A 83 0.03 5.91 25.26
N ALA A 84 0.10 5.16 24.15
CA ALA A 84 -1.05 4.45 23.58
C ALA A 84 -0.75 2.97 23.32
N SER A 85 -1.73 2.13 23.60
CA SER A 85 -1.68 0.69 23.29
C SER A 85 -3.04 0.17 22.87
N ILE A 86 -3.05 -0.99 22.23
CA ILE A 86 -4.26 -1.73 21.88
C ILE A 86 -4.18 -3.13 22.50
N ASP A 87 -5.26 -3.55 23.16
CA ASP A 87 -5.45 -4.90 23.64
C ASP A 87 -6.26 -5.69 22.61
N LEU A 88 -5.64 -6.73 22.07
CA LEU A 88 -6.20 -7.62 21.04
C LEU A 88 -6.13 -9.05 21.58
N ASP A 89 -7.29 -9.64 21.88
CA ASP A 89 -7.42 -11.01 22.40
C ASP A 89 -6.45 -11.33 23.55
N GLY A 90 -6.42 -10.44 24.54
CA GLY A 90 -5.55 -10.58 25.72
C GLY A 90 -4.08 -10.23 25.50
N LYS A 91 -3.66 -9.87 24.27
CA LYS A 91 -2.30 -9.38 23.97
C LYS A 91 -2.29 -7.86 23.89
N ARG A 92 -1.46 -7.22 24.71
CA ARG A 92 -1.24 -5.78 24.70
C ARG A 92 -0.14 -5.40 23.71
N ILE A 93 -0.47 -4.59 22.72
CA ILE A 93 0.45 -4.08 21.70
C ILE A 93 0.66 -2.58 21.90
N THR A 94 1.92 -2.15 21.97
CA THR A 94 2.25 -0.72 22.14
C THR A 94 2.20 0.00 20.79
N LEU A 95 1.33 1.01 20.68
CA LEU A 95 1.17 1.82 19.46
C LEU A 95 2.05 3.08 19.48
N ASP A 96 2.25 3.64 20.68
CA ASP A 96 2.94 4.91 20.86
C ASP A 96 3.57 4.98 22.25
N LEU A 97 4.85 5.36 22.31
CA LEU A 97 5.61 5.51 23.54
C LEU A 97 5.59 6.94 24.07
N GLU A 98 5.21 7.91 23.25
CA GLU A 98 5.19 9.31 23.68
C GLU A 98 4.08 9.50 24.71
N ALA A 99 4.40 10.12 25.85
CA ALA A 99 3.42 10.44 26.86
C ALA A 99 2.28 11.29 26.27
N MET A 100 1.04 11.04 26.67
CA MET A 100 -0.09 11.90 26.30
C MET A 100 -0.37 12.86 27.46
N PRO A 101 -0.12 14.17 27.31
CA PRO A 101 -0.37 15.11 28.39
C PRO A 101 -1.86 15.24 28.70
N ALA A 102 -2.21 15.68 29.89
CA ALA A 102 -3.60 15.99 30.24
C ALA A 102 -4.24 16.98 29.24
N GLY A 103 -5.53 16.80 28.97
CA GLY A 103 -6.31 17.66 28.08
C GLY A 103 -7.40 16.92 27.29
N ASN A 104 -8.06 17.65 26.39
CA ASN A 104 -9.10 17.10 25.54
C ASN A 104 -8.52 16.54 24.25
N TYR A 105 -9.00 15.38 23.83
CA TYR A 105 -8.56 14.66 22.65
C TYR A 105 -9.75 14.25 21.80
N THR A 106 -9.53 14.18 20.49
CA THR A 106 -10.41 13.56 19.53
C THR A 106 -9.72 12.32 18.98
N LEU A 107 -10.36 11.17 19.10
CA LEU A 107 -10.02 9.95 18.37
C LEU A 107 -10.95 9.83 17.17
N GLU A 108 -10.41 9.77 15.97
CA GLU A 108 -11.14 9.39 14.75
C GLU A 108 -10.71 8.00 14.33
N LEU A 109 -11.66 7.09 14.12
CA LEU A 109 -11.42 5.89 13.31
C LEU A 109 -12.10 6.07 11.96
N THR A 110 -11.36 5.77 10.90
CA THR A 110 -11.87 5.67 9.53
C THR A 110 -11.59 4.26 9.02
N ILE A 111 -12.60 3.63 8.41
CA ILE A 111 -12.57 2.24 8.00
C ILE A 111 -12.93 2.14 6.51
N PHE A 112 -12.04 1.55 5.73
CA PHE A 112 -12.19 1.31 4.30
C PHE A 112 -12.14 -0.18 3.97
N LEU A 113 -12.78 -0.54 2.86
CA LEU A 113 -12.61 -1.83 2.21
C LEU A 113 -11.84 -1.66 0.90
N ASP A 114 -10.64 -2.22 0.85
CA ASP A 114 -9.80 -2.23 -0.34
C ASP A 114 -10.12 -3.47 -1.19
N LYS A 115 -10.20 -3.27 -2.51
CA LYS A 115 -10.47 -4.31 -3.51
C LYS A 115 -9.37 -4.26 -4.59
N PRO A 116 -8.86 -5.39 -5.10
CA PRO A 116 -7.83 -5.35 -6.11
C PRO A 116 -8.35 -4.71 -7.41
N LEU A 117 -7.51 -3.93 -8.09
CA LEU A 117 -7.83 -3.21 -9.33
C LEU A 117 -8.51 -4.08 -10.39
N LYS A 118 -8.00 -5.31 -10.62
CA LYS A 118 -8.61 -6.27 -11.57
C LYS A 118 -10.07 -6.63 -11.29
N THR A 119 -10.55 -6.35 -10.09
CA THR A 119 -11.91 -6.70 -9.64
C THR A 119 -12.91 -5.56 -9.77
N LEU A 120 -12.45 -4.37 -10.20
CA LEU A 120 -13.29 -3.20 -10.39
C LEU A 120 -14.11 -3.26 -11.70
N GLY A 121 -13.83 -4.24 -12.57
CA GLY A 121 -14.60 -4.55 -13.79
C GLY A 121 -15.52 -5.78 -13.67
N GLU A 122 -16.04 -6.27 -14.80
CA GLU A 122 -16.81 -7.53 -14.81
C GLU A 122 -15.93 -8.72 -14.42
N VAL A 123 -16.30 -9.39 -13.33
CA VAL A 123 -15.61 -10.59 -12.85
C VAL A 123 -16.44 -11.82 -13.19
N PRO A 124 -15.85 -12.86 -13.79
CA PRO A 124 -16.50 -14.16 -13.96
C PRO A 124 -17.01 -14.74 -12.63
N ASP A 125 -18.22 -15.30 -12.62
CA ASP A 125 -18.88 -15.76 -11.38
C ASP A 125 -18.05 -16.75 -10.56
N HIS A 126 -17.30 -17.63 -11.23
CA HIS A 126 -16.46 -18.63 -10.57
C HIS A 126 -15.23 -18.04 -9.84
N ILE A 127 -14.83 -16.79 -10.15
CA ILE A 127 -13.72 -16.09 -9.51
C ILE A 127 -14.19 -15.24 -8.32
N LYS A 128 -15.47 -14.80 -8.30
CA LYS A 128 -16.02 -13.93 -7.25
C LYS A 128 -15.75 -14.40 -5.82
N PRO A 129 -15.85 -15.71 -5.48
CA PRO A 129 -15.50 -16.18 -4.14
C PRO A 129 -14.04 -15.94 -3.78
N LEU A 130 -13.10 -16.14 -4.71
CA LEU A 130 -11.66 -15.89 -4.49
C LEU A 130 -11.38 -14.40 -4.26
N LEU A 131 -12.16 -13.52 -4.88
CA LEU A 131 -12.03 -12.07 -4.70
C LEU A 131 -12.55 -11.60 -3.34
N GLN A 132 -13.50 -12.28 -2.74
CA GLN A 132 -13.91 -11.93 -1.37
C GLN A 132 -12.76 -12.13 -0.38
N TYR A 133 -11.90 -13.13 -0.62
CA TYR A 133 -10.69 -13.36 0.17
C TYR A 133 -9.53 -12.42 -0.18
N SER A 134 -9.63 -11.68 -1.29
CA SER A 134 -8.65 -10.65 -1.68
C SER A 134 -8.93 -9.28 -1.11
N GLN A 135 -10.11 -9.07 -0.52
CA GLN A 135 -10.46 -7.82 0.14
C GLN A 135 -9.65 -7.63 1.42
N ILE A 136 -9.24 -6.39 1.67
CA ILE A 136 -8.53 -6.02 2.89
C ILE A 136 -9.29 -4.88 3.56
N LEU A 137 -9.56 -5.05 4.86
CA LEU A 137 -10.13 -4.00 5.69
C LEU A 137 -9.01 -3.06 6.16
N ASN A 138 -9.07 -1.79 5.83
CA ASN A 138 -8.10 -0.79 6.26
C ASN A 138 -8.71 0.09 7.35
N VAL A 139 -8.13 0.07 8.54
CA VAL A 139 -8.63 0.79 9.73
C VAL A 139 -7.56 1.79 10.14
N MET A 140 -7.85 3.08 10.06
CA MET A 140 -6.93 4.14 10.50
C MET A 140 -7.46 4.82 11.76
N ALA A 141 -6.72 4.71 12.86
CA ALA A 141 -6.98 5.40 14.11
C ALA A 141 -6.08 6.64 14.22
N VAL A 142 -6.71 7.82 14.29
CA VAL A 142 -6.03 9.12 14.39
C VAL A 142 -6.43 9.79 15.68
N ILE A 143 -5.45 10.09 16.54
CA ILE A 143 -5.68 10.88 17.74
C ILE A 143 -5.11 12.28 17.61
N GLU A 144 -5.89 13.28 17.98
CA GLU A 144 -5.47 14.68 17.99
C GLU A 144 -5.84 15.32 19.33
N LYS A 145 -4.88 16.04 19.93
CA LYS A 145 -5.19 16.93 21.05
C LYS A 145 -6.01 18.10 20.51
N GLN A 146 -7.13 18.40 21.15
CA GLN A 146 -7.96 19.56 20.83
C GLN A 146 -7.19 20.83 21.20
N LEU A 147 -6.46 21.36 20.23
CA LEU A 147 -5.81 22.67 20.24
C LEU A 147 -6.44 23.52 19.12
N THR A 148 -5.99 24.77 18.97
CA THR A 148 -6.37 25.65 17.86
C THR A 148 -6.29 24.91 16.52
N PRO A 149 -7.23 25.11 15.58
CA PRO A 149 -7.26 24.36 14.33
C PRO A 149 -5.90 24.43 13.60
N LYS A 150 -5.27 23.28 13.38
CA LYS A 150 -4.16 23.17 12.46
C LYS A 150 -4.70 23.01 11.05
N ALA A 151 -4.00 23.57 10.06
CA ALA A 151 -4.31 23.30 8.66
C ALA A 151 -4.24 21.78 8.42
N LEU A 152 -5.20 21.26 7.66
CA LEU A 152 -5.15 19.87 7.21
C LEU A 152 -3.92 19.71 6.30
N PRO A 153 -3.09 18.67 6.52
CA PRO A 153 -1.97 18.41 5.63
C PRO A 153 -2.49 18.08 4.22
N THR A 154 -1.80 18.56 3.20
CA THR A 154 -2.00 18.08 1.84
C THR A 154 -1.50 16.64 1.75
N LEU A 155 -2.39 15.71 1.40
CA LEU A 155 -2.04 14.31 1.21
C LEU A 155 -1.51 14.08 -0.21
N HIS A 156 -0.51 13.22 -0.34
CA HIS A 156 -0.14 12.60 -1.61
C HIS A 156 -1.18 11.54 -2.02
N ALA A 157 -1.16 11.15 -3.29
CA ALA A 157 -1.99 10.04 -3.76
C ALA A 157 -1.77 8.80 -2.88
N GLY A 158 -2.86 8.12 -2.54
CA GLY A 158 -2.78 6.83 -1.87
C GLY A 158 -2.31 5.72 -2.81
N PRO A 159 -2.15 4.49 -2.30
CA PRO A 159 -1.65 3.38 -3.09
C PRO A 159 -2.68 2.88 -4.09
N VAL A 160 -2.22 2.11 -5.07
CA VAL A 160 -3.07 1.22 -5.86
C VAL A 160 -2.95 -0.18 -5.29
N TYR A 161 -4.08 -0.81 -4.98
CA TYR A 161 -4.12 -2.21 -4.56
C TYR A 161 -4.48 -3.07 -5.76
N ASP A 162 -3.61 -4.00 -6.12
CA ASP A 162 -3.85 -4.94 -7.23
C ASP A 162 -3.36 -6.35 -6.86
N GLY A 163 -3.53 -7.32 -7.76
CA GLY A 163 -3.02 -8.66 -7.52
C GLY A 163 -3.44 -9.73 -8.51
N ALA A 164 -3.02 -10.96 -8.20
CA ALA A 164 -3.41 -12.21 -8.85
C ALA A 164 -3.01 -12.35 -10.33
N GLY A 165 -2.14 -11.47 -10.84
CA GLY A 165 -1.54 -11.61 -12.17
C GLY A 165 -0.27 -12.44 -12.16
N ARG A 166 -0.04 -13.21 -13.23
CA ARG A 166 1.22 -13.95 -13.43
C ARG A 166 2.31 -13.09 -14.07
N LEU A 167 1.90 -12.02 -14.75
CA LEU A 167 2.82 -11.11 -15.44
C LEU A 167 3.22 -9.91 -14.58
N GLY A 168 2.84 -9.90 -13.30
CA GLY A 168 3.11 -8.78 -12.40
C GLY A 168 2.38 -7.51 -12.84
N PHE A 169 3.11 -6.40 -12.94
CA PHE A 169 2.59 -5.10 -13.35
C PHE A 169 3.70 -4.24 -13.95
N PHE A 170 3.30 -3.18 -14.64
CA PHE A 170 4.22 -2.14 -15.08
C PHE A 170 3.70 -0.75 -14.69
N LEU A 171 4.63 0.18 -14.58
CA LEU A 171 4.37 1.59 -14.34
C LEU A 171 4.91 2.39 -15.50
N ALA A 172 4.08 3.22 -16.12
CA ALA A 172 4.51 3.96 -17.29
C ALA A 172 3.79 5.31 -17.45
N ASP A 173 4.46 6.20 -18.17
CA ASP A 173 3.76 7.25 -18.92
C ASP A 173 3.30 6.61 -20.23
N ILE A 174 2.00 6.26 -20.28
CA ILE A 174 1.42 5.47 -21.37
C ILE A 174 1.54 6.20 -22.72
N ASP A 175 1.34 7.52 -22.74
CA ASP A 175 1.38 8.31 -23.96
C ASP A 175 2.81 8.34 -24.53
N LYS A 176 3.82 8.53 -23.68
CA LYS A 176 5.23 8.51 -24.10
C LYS A 176 5.70 7.12 -24.50
N MET A 177 5.26 6.10 -23.79
CA MET A 177 5.54 4.70 -24.12
C MET A 177 4.94 4.33 -25.48
N ASP A 178 3.69 4.72 -25.75
CA ASP A 178 3.02 4.45 -27.03
C ASP A 178 3.71 5.15 -28.21
N ALA A 179 4.18 6.38 -28.01
CA ALA A 179 4.92 7.11 -29.03
C ALA A 179 6.19 6.36 -29.46
N ILE A 180 6.98 5.88 -28.50
CA ILE A 180 8.20 5.10 -28.79
C ILE A 180 7.87 3.78 -29.49
N ILE A 181 6.85 3.06 -29.01
CA ILE A 181 6.41 1.79 -29.60
C ILE A 181 5.98 1.98 -31.06
N THR A 182 5.24 3.06 -31.33
CA THR A 182 4.74 3.38 -32.68
C THR A 182 5.88 3.79 -33.62
N GLU A 183 6.92 4.48 -33.11
CA GLU A 183 8.10 4.84 -33.90
C GLU A 183 9.00 3.63 -34.22
N ALA A 184 9.10 2.67 -33.29
CA ALA A 184 9.95 1.50 -33.42
C ALA A 184 9.44 0.46 -34.45
N SER A 185 8.13 0.47 -34.77
CA SER A 185 7.51 -0.54 -35.63
C SER A 185 6.63 0.05 -36.73
N ASN A 186 6.88 -0.39 -37.97
CA ASN A 186 6.03 -0.05 -39.13
C ASN A 186 4.68 -0.79 -39.14
N THR A 187 4.51 -1.77 -38.24
CA THR A 187 3.27 -2.56 -38.08
C THR A 187 2.71 -2.39 -36.68
N GLU A 188 1.39 -2.40 -36.54
CA GLU A 188 0.76 -2.29 -35.23
C GLU A 188 1.15 -3.47 -34.33
N ILE A 189 1.73 -3.15 -33.17
CA ILE A 189 2.08 -4.13 -32.14
C ILE A 189 0.83 -4.38 -31.30
N ILE A 190 0.34 -5.62 -31.32
CA ILE A 190 -0.81 -6.06 -30.53
C ILE A 190 -0.35 -6.68 -29.21
N ASP A 191 0.58 -7.64 -29.28
CA ASP A 191 1.08 -8.39 -28.13
C ASP A 191 2.48 -7.89 -27.73
N LEU A 192 2.51 -6.92 -26.83
CA LEU A 192 3.74 -6.33 -26.33
C LEU A 192 4.50 -7.27 -25.37
N GLN A 193 3.81 -8.24 -24.76
CA GLN A 193 4.44 -9.26 -23.93
C GLN A 193 5.37 -10.14 -24.77
N LYS A 194 4.93 -10.50 -25.97
CA LYS A 194 5.76 -11.21 -26.95
C LYS A 194 6.95 -10.37 -27.38
N GLU A 195 6.73 -9.11 -27.74
CA GLU A 195 7.80 -8.20 -28.17
C GLU A 195 8.86 -7.99 -27.09
N PHE A 196 8.46 -7.85 -25.82
CA PHE A 196 9.41 -7.75 -24.69
C PHE A 196 10.31 -8.98 -24.55
N CYS A 197 9.88 -10.14 -25.04
CA CYS A 197 10.66 -11.38 -25.00
C CYS A 197 11.51 -11.61 -26.26
N GLU A 198 11.10 -11.03 -27.39
CA GLU A 198 11.65 -11.36 -28.72
C GLU A 198 12.46 -10.22 -29.35
N THR A 199 12.35 -8.99 -28.84
CA THR A 199 13.00 -7.80 -29.40
C THR A 199 13.62 -6.91 -28.31
N GLU A 200 14.29 -5.83 -28.73
CA GLU A 200 14.96 -4.88 -27.84
C GLU A 200 14.03 -3.79 -27.30
N ILE A 201 12.74 -3.80 -27.66
CA ILE A 201 11.81 -2.71 -27.34
C ILE A 201 11.69 -2.46 -25.83
N ALA A 202 11.81 -3.50 -24.99
CA ALA A 202 11.81 -3.34 -23.54
C ALA A 202 13.03 -2.53 -23.07
N ASN A 203 14.22 -2.82 -23.60
CA ASN A 203 15.45 -2.10 -23.29
C ASN A 203 15.38 -0.65 -23.78
N GLU A 204 14.83 -0.41 -24.97
CA GLU A 204 14.60 0.94 -25.50
C GLU A 204 13.68 1.76 -24.59
N LEU A 205 12.60 1.16 -24.07
CA LEU A 205 11.68 1.82 -23.16
C LEU A 205 12.29 2.09 -21.77
N PHE A 206 13.13 1.17 -21.26
CA PHE A 206 13.89 1.40 -20.03
C PHE A 206 14.91 2.54 -20.20
N GLU A 207 15.65 2.55 -21.31
CA GLU A 207 16.66 3.57 -21.60
C GLU A 207 16.04 4.95 -21.89
N ALA A 208 14.89 4.98 -22.55
CA ALA A 208 14.09 6.19 -22.73
C ALA A 208 13.51 6.72 -21.41
N GLY A 209 13.47 5.87 -20.38
CA GLY A 209 13.00 6.22 -19.05
C GLY A 209 11.50 6.46 -18.99
N VAL A 210 10.71 5.60 -19.65
CA VAL A 210 9.24 5.70 -19.68
C VAL A 210 8.55 4.49 -19.03
N LEU A 211 9.31 3.46 -18.67
CA LEU A 211 8.81 2.17 -18.21
C LEU A 211 9.52 1.69 -16.93
N ILE A 212 8.72 1.26 -15.97
CA ILE A 212 9.11 0.37 -14.87
C ILE A 212 8.35 -0.94 -15.07
N LEU A 213 9.03 -2.08 -15.05
CA LEU A 213 8.42 -3.38 -15.26
C LEU A 213 8.79 -4.33 -14.12
N VAL A 214 7.80 -4.71 -13.33
CA VAL A 214 7.94 -5.73 -12.29
C VAL A 214 7.31 -7.01 -12.81
N TRP A 215 8.14 -7.91 -13.32
CA TRP A 215 7.75 -9.20 -13.89
C TRP A 215 8.21 -10.35 -12.98
N GLY A 216 7.59 -11.49 -13.19
CA GLY A 216 8.04 -12.77 -12.66
C GLY A 216 7.70 -12.86 -11.18
N MET A 217 6.71 -12.07 -10.75
CA MET A 217 6.20 -12.08 -9.41
C MET A 217 5.21 -13.22 -9.27
N THR A 218 5.42 -14.06 -8.25
CA THR A 218 4.44 -15.08 -7.89
C THR A 218 3.06 -14.43 -7.72
N PRO A 219 1.96 -14.99 -8.24
CA PRO A 219 0.64 -14.36 -8.19
C PRO A 219 0.16 -14.10 -6.76
N TRP A 220 0.39 -12.89 -6.28
CA TRP A 220 -0.01 -12.42 -4.95
C TRP A 220 -0.75 -11.09 -5.06
N GLN A 221 -1.33 -10.67 -3.94
CA GLN A 221 -1.93 -9.35 -3.80
C GLN A 221 -0.89 -8.39 -3.24
N TYR A 222 -0.89 -7.17 -3.76
CA TYR A 222 0.12 -6.18 -3.41
C TYR A 222 -0.43 -4.76 -3.46
N TYR A 223 0.10 -3.90 -2.60
CA TYR A 223 -0.09 -2.46 -2.69
C TYR A 223 1.09 -1.83 -3.42
N ILE A 224 0.83 -0.83 -4.26
CA ILE A 224 1.87 -0.02 -4.92
C ILE A 224 1.77 1.40 -4.41
N TYR A 225 2.81 1.86 -3.72
CA TYR A 225 2.95 3.22 -3.22
C TYR A 225 3.97 3.99 -4.05
N GLY A 226 3.58 5.18 -4.52
CA GLY A 226 4.51 6.21 -4.98
C GLY A 226 4.97 7.05 -3.80
N LEU A 227 6.15 6.79 -3.27
CA LEU A 227 6.68 7.51 -2.11
C LEU A 227 7.40 8.79 -2.56
N SER A 228 7.29 9.83 -1.72
CA SER A 228 7.97 11.09 -1.97
C SER A 228 9.48 11.04 -1.67
N GLU A 229 9.87 10.18 -0.74
CA GLU A 229 11.25 9.96 -0.30
C GLU A 229 11.37 8.55 0.32
N SER A 230 12.58 7.98 0.35
CA SER A 230 12.81 6.62 0.81
C SER A 230 12.40 6.39 2.28
N SER A 231 12.57 7.41 3.14
CA SER A 231 12.22 7.35 4.56
C SER A 231 10.73 7.23 4.84
N ASP A 232 9.88 7.55 3.87
CA ASP A 232 8.42 7.45 3.99
C ASP A 232 7.93 6.00 4.09
N VAL A 233 8.78 5.00 3.84
CA VAL A 233 8.48 3.59 4.12
C VAL A 233 8.03 3.37 5.58
N ASN A 234 8.45 4.25 6.52
CA ASN A 234 8.06 4.22 7.93
C ASN A 234 6.67 4.83 8.22
N LEU A 235 5.96 5.30 7.19
CA LEU A 235 4.64 5.92 7.24
C LEU A 235 3.56 5.07 6.56
N ILE A 236 3.89 3.85 6.12
CA ILE A 236 2.99 2.92 5.42
C ILE A 236 3.08 1.54 6.09
N PRO A 237 2.17 0.59 5.82
CA PRO A 237 2.13 -0.72 6.51
C PRO A 237 3.27 -1.71 6.13
N SER A 238 4.47 -1.20 5.85
CA SER A 238 5.63 -1.96 5.35
C SER A 238 6.60 -2.41 6.44
N VAL A 239 7.46 -3.37 6.10
CA VAL A 239 8.71 -3.64 6.82
C VAL A 239 9.80 -2.68 6.33
N LYS A 240 10.87 -2.48 7.13
CA LYS A 240 11.92 -1.50 6.81
C LYS A 240 12.87 -1.96 5.71
N LYS A 241 13.19 -3.25 5.70
CA LYS A 241 14.15 -3.82 4.76
C LYS A 241 13.38 -4.53 3.65
N PRO A 242 13.55 -4.14 2.38
CA PRO A 242 12.93 -4.84 1.28
C PRO A 242 13.61 -6.19 1.02
N GLN A 243 12.83 -7.13 0.51
CA GLN A 243 13.30 -8.44 0.07
C GLN A 243 13.82 -8.40 -1.37
N PHE A 244 13.24 -7.53 -2.20
CA PHE A 244 13.67 -7.31 -3.57
C PHE A 244 13.82 -5.82 -3.85
N ARG A 245 14.82 -5.47 -4.64
CA ARG A 245 15.13 -4.09 -5.06
C ARG A 245 15.44 -4.11 -6.55
N GLY A 246 14.84 -3.18 -7.28
CA GLY A 246 15.19 -2.88 -8.67
C GLY A 246 15.44 -1.39 -8.83
N GLN A 247 16.24 -1.07 -9.84
CA GLN A 247 16.56 0.31 -10.21
C GLN A 247 16.15 0.55 -11.65
N TYR A 248 15.58 1.72 -11.90
CA TYR A 248 15.07 2.12 -13.20
C TYR A 248 15.48 3.54 -13.48
N LYS A 249 15.59 3.86 -14.76
CA LYS A 249 15.62 5.24 -15.24
C LYS A 249 14.19 5.66 -15.53
N ILE A 250 13.79 6.85 -15.07
CA ILE A 250 12.53 7.50 -15.45
C ILE A 250 12.79 8.98 -15.68
N HIS A 251 12.42 9.47 -16.86
CA HIS A 251 12.66 10.86 -17.27
C HIS A 251 12.10 11.84 -16.22
N ASN A 252 12.84 12.91 -15.93
CA ASN A 252 12.58 13.77 -14.78
C ASN A 252 11.22 14.52 -14.87
N ASP A 253 10.72 14.78 -16.07
CA ASP A 253 9.42 15.44 -16.27
C ASP A 253 8.21 14.53 -15.97
N ILE A 254 8.40 13.21 -15.89
CA ILE A 254 7.36 12.26 -15.52
C ILE A 254 7.18 12.30 -14.00
N LYS A 255 6.08 12.94 -13.55
CA LYS A 255 5.75 13.08 -12.13
C LYS A 255 4.62 12.16 -11.67
N LYS A 256 4.00 11.42 -12.60
CA LYS A 256 2.96 10.44 -12.32
C LYS A 256 3.12 9.24 -13.24
N LEU A 257 2.89 8.05 -12.73
CA LEU A 257 2.95 6.82 -13.50
C LEU A 257 1.62 6.08 -13.40
N SER A 258 1.10 5.66 -14.54
CA SER A 258 -0.03 4.74 -14.62
C SER A 258 0.36 3.38 -14.06
N VAL A 259 -0.46 2.82 -13.19
CA VAL A 259 -0.33 1.47 -12.65
C VAL A 259 -1.14 0.53 -13.52
N VAL A 260 -0.47 -0.38 -14.22
CA VAL A 260 -1.13 -1.26 -15.20
C VAL A 260 -0.79 -2.73 -14.91
N PRO A 261 -1.81 -3.62 -14.81
CA PRO A 261 -1.55 -5.05 -14.67
C PRO A 261 -0.78 -5.60 -15.89
N GLY A 262 0.16 -6.51 -15.66
CA GLY A 262 1.02 -7.05 -16.72
C GLY A 262 0.26 -7.78 -17.83
N GLU A 263 -0.92 -8.33 -17.54
CA GLU A 263 -1.79 -8.97 -18.54
C GLU A 263 -2.28 -8.03 -19.64
N GLN A 264 -2.24 -6.72 -19.41
CA GLN A 264 -2.61 -5.73 -20.43
C GLN A 264 -1.57 -5.63 -21.56
N LEU A 265 -0.35 -6.13 -21.35
CA LEU A 265 0.66 -6.21 -22.40
C LEU A 265 0.25 -7.15 -23.55
N LEU A 266 -0.69 -8.09 -23.33
CA LEU A 266 -1.19 -8.99 -24.36
C LEU A 266 -2.09 -8.31 -25.40
N ASN A 267 -2.56 -7.08 -25.11
CA ASN A 267 -3.39 -6.29 -26.01
C ASN A 267 -3.09 -4.79 -25.83
N TRP A 268 -1.96 -4.36 -26.39
CA TRP A 268 -1.48 -2.98 -26.29
C TRP A 268 -2.47 -1.94 -26.81
N PRO A 269 -3.16 -2.13 -27.97
CA PRO A 269 -4.15 -1.17 -28.46
C PRO A 269 -5.27 -0.88 -27.45
N LEU A 270 -5.78 -1.92 -26.78
CA LEU A 270 -6.80 -1.74 -25.74
C LEU A 270 -6.21 -1.16 -24.46
N CYS A 271 -4.96 -1.51 -24.13
CA CYS A 271 -4.27 -1.01 -22.95
C CYS A 271 -4.08 0.52 -23.00
N ARG A 272 -3.63 1.06 -24.14
CA ARG A 272 -3.34 2.50 -24.29
C ARG A 272 -4.58 3.41 -24.30
N GLU A 273 -5.74 2.86 -24.64
CA GLU A 273 -7.01 3.61 -24.63
C GLU A 273 -7.65 3.69 -23.23
N GLN A 274 -7.22 2.85 -22.29
CA GLN A 274 -7.77 2.79 -20.94
C GLN A 274 -7.19 3.87 -20.02
N ASN A 275 -8.03 4.40 -19.14
CA ASN A 275 -7.59 5.32 -18.09
C ASN A 275 -7.19 4.54 -16.83
N TRP A 276 -5.88 4.38 -16.65
CA TRP A 276 -5.31 3.64 -15.52
C TRP A 276 -5.15 4.52 -14.27
N PRO A 277 -5.28 3.95 -13.06
CA PRO A 277 -4.96 4.67 -11.84
C PRO A 277 -3.48 5.05 -11.84
N LYS A 278 -3.15 6.19 -11.21
CA LYS A 278 -1.78 6.72 -11.20
C LYS A 278 -1.26 6.86 -9.79
N ILE A 279 0.02 6.57 -9.60
CA ILE A 279 0.78 6.94 -8.41
C ILE A 279 1.62 8.18 -8.70
N ASP A 280 1.93 8.95 -7.65
CA ASP A 280 2.84 10.07 -7.75
C ASP A 280 4.30 9.58 -7.78
N LEU A 281 5.14 10.21 -8.60
CA LEU A 281 6.59 10.01 -8.62
C LEU A 281 7.25 11.37 -8.33
N LEU A 282 7.29 11.70 -7.04
CA LEU A 282 7.80 12.98 -6.56
C LEU A 282 9.33 12.98 -6.45
N GLY A 283 9.90 14.17 -6.22
CA GLY A 283 11.33 14.38 -6.23
C GLY A 283 11.88 14.71 -7.62
N ASP A 284 13.19 14.84 -7.68
CA ASP A 284 13.95 15.23 -8.87
C ASP A 284 15.01 14.18 -9.22
N GLY A 285 15.60 14.29 -10.41
CA GLY A 285 16.55 13.33 -10.95
C GLY A 285 15.86 12.25 -11.76
N GLU A 286 16.62 11.35 -12.38
CA GLU A 286 16.09 10.30 -13.26
C GLU A 286 16.18 8.89 -12.68
N SER A 287 16.90 8.70 -11.57
CA SER A 287 17.03 7.39 -10.94
C SER A 287 15.82 7.10 -10.06
N VAL A 288 15.21 5.94 -10.24
CA VAL A 288 14.04 5.46 -9.50
C VAL A 288 14.34 4.09 -8.90
N GLU A 289 14.03 3.96 -7.62
CA GLU A 289 14.09 2.69 -6.91
C GLU A 289 12.70 2.10 -6.73
N VAL A 290 12.59 0.81 -7.03
CA VAL A 290 11.41 -0.01 -6.78
C VAL A 290 11.78 -1.10 -5.80
N ASN A 291 11.07 -1.15 -4.69
CA ASN A 291 11.30 -2.15 -3.66
C ASN A 291 10.05 -2.99 -3.43
N VAL A 292 10.24 -4.28 -3.18
CA VAL A 292 9.18 -5.18 -2.73
C VAL A 292 9.46 -5.57 -1.28
N HIS A 293 8.54 -5.17 -0.40
CA HIS A 293 8.55 -5.45 1.03
C HIS A 293 7.50 -6.51 1.33
N LEU A 294 7.89 -7.53 2.08
CA LEU A 294 7.03 -8.65 2.46
C LEU A 294 6.81 -8.62 3.97
N ARG A 295 5.52 -8.54 4.34
CA ARG A 295 5.06 -8.61 5.72
C ARG A 295 4.04 -9.72 5.87
N ALA A 296 3.94 -10.39 7.02
CA ALA A 296 2.87 -11.36 7.25
C ALA A 296 1.56 -10.68 7.70
N PHE A 297 0.43 -11.30 7.38
CA PHE A 297 -0.78 -11.12 8.20
C PHE A 297 -0.65 -12.00 9.45
N ASP A 298 -0.40 -11.39 10.60
CA ASP A 298 -0.21 -12.12 11.84
C ASP A 298 -1.53 -12.75 12.30
N PRO A 299 -1.59 -14.07 12.52
CA PRO A 299 -2.69 -14.68 13.24
C PRO A 299 -2.47 -14.51 14.73
N ILE A 300 -3.57 -14.48 15.48
CA ILE A 300 -3.51 -14.30 16.93
C ILE A 300 -3.20 -15.60 17.69
N ASP A 301 -3.29 -16.76 17.02
CA ASP A 301 -3.05 -18.10 17.58
C ASP A 301 -1.84 -18.87 17.00
N GLY A 302 -0.97 -18.23 16.21
CA GLY A 302 0.24 -18.84 15.63
C GLY A 302 0.14 -19.20 14.14
N GLU A 303 1.28 -19.62 13.54
CA GLU A 303 1.56 -19.80 12.10
C GLU A 303 1.08 -18.70 11.15
N PHE A 304 2.00 -17.79 10.78
CA PHE A 304 1.78 -16.62 9.91
C PHE A 304 0.81 -16.84 8.74
N GLY A 305 -0.11 -15.88 8.57
CA GLY A 305 -1.00 -15.82 7.41
C GLY A 305 -0.26 -15.47 6.11
N PRO A 306 -0.99 -15.33 5.00
CA PRO A 306 -0.37 -15.04 3.70
C PRO A 306 0.47 -13.77 3.73
N ALA A 307 1.48 -13.71 2.86
CA ALA A 307 2.29 -12.51 2.69
C ALA A 307 1.42 -11.33 2.19
N LEU A 308 1.60 -10.19 2.85
CA LEU A 308 1.25 -8.87 2.38
C LEU A 308 2.47 -8.29 1.66
N ALA A 309 2.38 -8.19 0.34
CA ALA A 309 3.40 -7.53 -0.46
C ALA A 309 3.10 -6.02 -0.57
N ILE A 310 4.11 -5.20 -0.33
CA ILE A 310 4.06 -3.75 -0.47
C ILE A 310 5.19 -3.35 -1.40
N VAL A 311 4.82 -2.83 -2.56
CA VAL A 311 5.73 -2.23 -3.53
C VAL A 311 5.83 -0.74 -3.22
N THR A 312 7.06 -0.24 -3.13
CA THR A 312 7.32 1.20 -3.00
C THR A 312 8.16 1.68 -4.17
N VAL A 313 7.80 2.84 -4.72
CA VAL A 313 8.48 3.47 -5.86
C VAL A 313 8.83 4.90 -5.51
N HIS A 314 10.08 5.31 -5.68
CA HIS A 314 10.51 6.68 -5.39
C HIS A 314 11.79 7.04 -6.14
N ARG A 315 12.02 8.34 -6.36
CA ARG A 315 13.29 8.82 -6.91
C ARG A 315 14.41 8.75 -5.87
N VAL A 316 15.63 8.50 -6.35
CA VAL A 316 16.85 8.50 -5.55
C VAL A 316 17.90 9.44 -6.16
N ASP A 317 18.69 10.08 -5.30
CA ASP A 317 19.74 11.03 -5.72
C ASP A 317 21.03 10.27 -6.07
N GLU A 318 20.94 9.46 -7.13
CA GLU A 318 22.03 8.63 -7.65
C GLU A 318 22.04 8.69 -9.18
N ALA A 319 23.15 8.26 -9.79
CA ALA A 319 23.20 8.08 -11.24
C ALA A 319 22.16 7.01 -11.67
N PRO A 320 21.42 7.20 -12.78
CA PRO A 320 20.47 6.20 -13.23
C PRO A 320 21.16 4.86 -13.52
N LEU A 321 20.64 3.81 -12.92
CA LEU A 321 21.00 2.43 -13.17
C LEU A 321 19.72 1.66 -13.55
N ILE A 322 19.83 0.74 -14.49
CA ILE A 322 18.72 -0.08 -14.97
C ILE A 322 18.99 -1.53 -14.55
N GLU A 323 18.34 -1.95 -13.48
CA GLU A 323 18.34 -3.29 -12.92
C GLU A 323 16.88 -3.68 -12.62
N PRO A 324 16.10 -4.05 -13.64
CA PRO A 324 14.67 -4.31 -13.49
C PRO A 324 14.37 -5.58 -12.70
N LEU A 325 13.25 -5.58 -11.99
CA LEU A 325 12.74 -6.72 -11.23
C LEU A 325 11.99 -7.67 -12.17
N LEU A 326 12.72 -8.59 -12.80
CA LEU A 326 12.14 -9.56 -13.74
C LEU A 326 11.90 -10.95 -13.13
N VAL A 327 12.39 -11.18 -11.90
CA VAL A 327 12.19 -12.41 -11.12
C VAL A 327 11.94 -12.03 -9.67
N VAL A 328 10.69 -12.18 -9.21
CA VAL A 328 10.27 -11.83 -7.84
C VAL A 328 9.58 -13.04 -7.22
N ASP A 329 10.37 -14.00 -6.78
CA ASP A 329 9.84 -15.23 -6.16
C ASP A 329 9.57 -15.02 -4.66
N ILE A 330 8.39 -14.48 -4.36
CA ILE A 330 7.91 -14.18 -3.00
C ILE A 330 7.90 -15.43 -2.10
N GLU A 331 7.68 -16.62 -2.67
CA GLU A 331 7.57 -17.86 -1.89
C GLU A 331 8.93 -18.39 -1.42
N SER A 332 10.02 -17.92 -2.04
CA SER A 332 11.38 -18.35 -1.71
C SER A 332 12.03 -17.57 -0.55
N VAL A 333 11.33 -16.57 0.02
CA VAL A 333 11.91 -15.61 0.97
C VAL A 333 11.25 -15.68 2.34
N ASP A 334 12.07 -15.59 3.39
CA ASP A 334 11.59 -15.47 4.76
C ASP A 334 10.83 -14.16 4.98
N ILE A 335 9.62 -14.26 5.53
CA ILE A 335 8.75 -13.11 5.80
C ILE A 335 9.13 -12.46 7.14
N ASP A 336 9.38 -11.15 7.13
CA ASP A 336 9.55 -10.37 8.36
C ASP A 336 8.16 -10.05 8.94
N PRO A 337 7.88 -10.41 10.20
CA PRO A 337 6.58 -10.15 10.80
C PRO A 337 6.33 -8.66 11.11
N GLY A 338 7.38 -7.83 11.13
CA GLY A 338 7.25 -6.37 11.17
C GLY A 338 6.95 -5.76 12.55
N TYR A 339 7.32 -6.44 13.64
CA TYR A 339 7.19 -5.93 15.02
C TYR A 339 8.49 -5.81 15.83
#